data_AF-A0A418MF14-F1
#
_entry.id   AF-A0A418MF14-F1
#
_cell.length_a   1.000
_cell.length_b   1.000
_cell.length_c   1.000
_cell.angle_alpha   90.00
_cell.angle_beta   90.00
_cell.angle_gamma   90.00
#
_symmetry.space_group_name_H-M   'P 1'
#
loop_
_entity.id
_entity.type
_entity.pdbx_description
1 polymer ?
#
loop_
_entity_poly.entity_id
_entity_poly.type
_entity_poly.pdbx_seq_one_letter_code
_entity_poly.pdbx_strand_id
1 'polypeptide(L)'
;MAHESQTSLNKAQLDLLALFNRDIAEQDWLEIKRLIRNYFAQKAMREADQLWDERGWNDQTMDDWLNSHKRTPNRQKPGESV
;
A
#
# COMPACT_ATOMS: atom_id res chain seq x y z
N MET A 1 5.52 29.53 -16.43
CA MET A 1 4.12 29.11 -16.27
C MET A 1 4.03 28.40 -14.92
N ALA A 2 3.42 29.04 -13.92
CA ALA A 2 3.28 28.45 -12.60
C ALA A 2 2.29 27.28 -12.67
N HIS A 3 2.67 26.11 -12.13
CA HIS A 3 1.70 25.07 -11.84
C HIS A 3 0.83 25.55 -10.68
N GLU A 4 -0.37 26.01 -11.00
CA GLU A 4 -1.42 26.18 -10.00
C GLU A 4 -1.77 24.79 -9.46
N SER A 5 -1.28 24.51 -8.25
CA SER A 5 -1.73 23.36 -7.47
C SER A 5 -3.25 23.41 -7.41
N GLN A 6 -3.90 22.35 -7.85
CA GLN A 6 -5.35 22.21 -7.76
C GLN A 6 -5.73 22.17 -6.27
N THR A 7 -6.04 23.32 -5.69
CA THR A 7 -6.31 23.56 -4.26
C THR A 7 -7.75 23.22 -3.85
N SER A 8 -8.43 22.38 -4.64
CA SER A 8 -9.82 21.98 -4.41
C SER A 8 -9.86 20.55 -3.87
N LEU A 9 -10.39 20.40 -2.65
CA LEU A 9 -10.63 19.09 -2.07
C LEU A 9 -11.73 18.37 -2.86
N ASN A 10 -11.55 17.07 -3.10
CA ASN A 10 -12.59 16.26 -3.71
C ASN A 10 -13.74 15.98 -2.72
N LYS A 11 -14.86 15.47 -3.24
CA LYS A 11 -16.05 15.20 -2.44
C LYS A 11 -15.78 14.30 -1.22
N ALA A 12 -15.02 13.22 -1.38
CA ALA A 12 -14.72 12.30 -0.28
C ALA A 12 -13.88 12.97 0.82
N GLN A 13 -12.96 13.86 0.45
CA GLN A 13 -12.17 14.64 1.40
C GLN A 13 -13.06 15.63 2.16
N LEU A 14 -13.99 16.32 1.48
CA LEU A 14 -14.95 17.23 2.11
C LEU A 14 -15.91 16.49 3.05
N ASP A 15 -16.40 15.31 2.64
CA ASP A 15 -17.29 14.49 3.46
C ASP A 15 -16.58 13.99 4.73
N LEU A 16 -15.30 13.60 4.63
CA LEU A 16 -14.48 13.25 5.81
C LEU A 16 -14.28 14.44 6.74
N LEU A 17 -14.00 15.63 6.20
CA LEU A 17 -13.87 16.84 7.02
C LEU A 17 -15.19 17.18 7.73
N ALA A 18 -16.33 17.05 7.04
CA ALA A 18 -17.65 17.27 7.63
C ALA A 18 -17.96 16.25 8.75
N LEU A 19 -17.55 14.99 8.59
CA LEU A 19 -17.69 13.94 9.60
C LEU A 19 -16.89 14.25 10.87
N PHE A 20 -15.71 14.87 10.72
CA PHE A 20 -14.81 15.23 11.81
C PHE A 20 -14.98 16.67 12.32
N ASN A 21 -16.07 17.35 11.98
CA ASN A 21 -16.37 18.71 12.42
C ASN A 21 -16.75 18.81 13.92
N ARG A 22 -16.70 17.70 14.66
CA ARG A 22 -16.87 17.65 16.12
C ARG A 22 -15.56 17.18 16.74
N ASP A 23 -15.30 17.58 17.98
CA ASP A 23 -14.16 17.02 18.72
C ASP A 23 -14.34 15.51 18.87
N ILE A 24 -13.35 14.78 18.36
CA ILE A 24 -13.27 13.32 18.42
C ILE A 24 -12.15 12.99 19.39
N ALA A 25 -12.43 12.09 20.34
CA ALA A 25 -11.39 11.63 21.24
C ALA A 25 -10.27 10.96 20.44
N GLU A 26 -9.02 11.14 20.85
CA GLU A 26 -7.86 10.61 20.12
C GLU A 26 -7.95 9.09 19.87
N GLN A 27 -8.53 8.36 20.83
CA GLN A 27 -8.74 6.91 20.74
C GLN A 27 -9.71 6.56 19.60
N ASP A 28 -10.86 7.22 19.52
CA ASP A 28 -11.84 7.02 18.45
C ASP A 28 -11.22 7.36 17.08
N TRP A 29 -10.42 8.42 16.99
CA TRP A 29 -9.71 8.75 15.76
C TRP A 29 -8.70 7.67 15.36
N LEU A 30 -8.00 7.08 16.32
CA LEU A 30 -7.09 5.97 16.06
C LEU A 30 -7.83 4.73 15.55
N GLU A 31 -9.00 4.43 16.10
CA GLU A 31 -9.86 3.33 15.64
C GLU A 31 -10.37 3.55 14.23
N ILE A 32 -10.85 4.76 13.90
CA ILE A 32 -11.29 5.11 12.55
C ILE A 32 -10.15 4.92 11.54
N LYS A 33 -8.93 5.38 11.87
CA LYS A 33 -7.74 5.13 11.03
C LYS A 33 -7.41 3.65 10.86
N ARG A 34 -7.65 2.82 11.89
CA ARG A 34 -7.49 1.36 11.77
C ARG A 34 -8.54 0.77 10.85
N LEU A 35 -9.81 1.17 10.97
CA LEU A 35 -10.88 0.70 10.10
C LEU A 35 -10.59 0.99 8.62
N ILE A 36 -10.18 2.21 8.30
CA ILE A 36 -9.84 2.60 6.92
C ILE A 36 -8.67 1.76 6.39
N ARG A 37 -7.60 1.60 7.16
CA ARG A 37 -6.44 0.78 6.76
C ARG A 37 -6.81 -0.68 6.56
N ASN A 38 -7.61 -1.24 7.46
CA ASN A 38 -8.05 -2.64 7.37
C ASN A 38 -8.89 -2.87 6.12
N TYR A 39 -9.77 -1.94 5.76
CA TYR A 39 -10.56 -2.04 4.53
C TYR A 39 -9.66 -2.12 3.28
N PHE A 40 -8.68 -1.23 3.17
CA PHE A 40 -7.77 -1.23 2.02
C PHE A 40 -6.85 -2.44 2.00
N ALA A 41 -6.35 -2.89 3.16
CA ALA A 41 -5.54 -4.10 3.25
C ALA A 41 -6.33 -5.34 2.78
N GLN A 42 -7.56 -5.51 3.26
CA GLN A 42 -8.42 -6.61 2.83
C GLN A 42 -8.80 -6.51 1.35
N LYS A 43 -9.02 -5.29 0.83
CA LYS A 43 -9.27 -5.09 -0.60
C LYS A 43 -8.07 -5.51 -1.44
N ALA A 44 -6.86 -5.10 -1.05
CA ALA A 44 -5.63 -5.47 -1.73
C ALA A 44 -5.40 -6.98 -1.71
N MET A 45 -5.66 -7.65 -0.58
CA MET A 45 -5.59 -9.12 -0.49
C MET A 45 -6.57 -9.79 -1.46
N ARG A 46 -7.84 -9.36 -1.47
CA ARG A 46 -8.83 -9.93 -2.41
C ARG A 46 -8.44 -9.74 -3.87
N GLU A 47 -7.93 -8.57 -4.22
CA GLU A 47 -7.46 -8.30 -5.59
C GLU A 47 -6.22 -9.15 -5.94
N ALA A 48 -5.33 -9.40 -4.99
CA ALA A 48 -4.20 -10.30 -5.16
C ALA A 48 -4.65 -11.76 -5.35
N ASP A 49 -5.61 -12.23 -4.54
CA ASP A 49 -6.21 -13.57 -4.67
C ASP A 49 -6.90 -13.73 -6.03
N GLN A 50 -7.68 -12.74 -6.46
CA GLN A 50 -8.33 -12.74 -7.78
C GLN A 50 -7.30 -12.82 -8.92
N LEU A 51 -6.24 -12.00 -8.85
CA LEU A 51 -5.19 -12.04 -9.86
C LEU A 51 -4.44 -13.38 -9.85
N TRP A 52 -4.26 -13.98 -8.67
CA TRP A 52 -3.65 -15.30 -8.51
C TRP A 52 -4.45 -16.37 -9.24
N ASP A 53 -5.76 -16.39 -9.04
CA ASP A 53 -6.66 -17.32 -9.69
C ASP A 53 -6.75 -17.07 -11.22
N GLU A 54 -6.91 -15.82 -11.64
CA GLU A 54 -7.01 -15.43 -13.07
C GLU A 54 -5.77 -15.81 -13.87
N ARG A 55 -4.59 -15.75 -13.24
CA ARG A 55 -3.32 -16.10 -13.88
C ARG A 55 -3.00 -17.60 -13.78
N GLY A 56 -3.85 -18.38 -13.12
CA GLY A 56 -3.64 -19.81 -12.88
C GLY A 56 -2.37 -20.08 -12.07
N TRP A 57 -2.00 -19.14 -11.18
CA TRP A 57 -0.84 -19.30 -10.33
C TRP A 57 -1.09 -20.42 -9.31
N ASN A 58 -0.03 -21.13 -8.98
CA ASN A 58 -0.07 -22.31 -8.12
C ASN A 58 1.27 -22.46 -7.40
N ASP A 59 1.42 -23.53 -6.63
CA ASP A 59 2.64 -23.81 -5.86
C ASP A 59 3.89 -23.85 -6.75
N GLN A 60 3.78 -24.36 -7.98
CA GLN A 60 4.89 -24.35 -8.94
C GLN A 60 5.29 -22.93 -9.36
N THR A 61 4.33 -22.01 -9.50
CA THR A 61 4.61 -20.60 -9.78
C THR A 61 5.39 -19.97 -8.62
N MET A 62 5.05 -20.32 -7.38
CA MET A 62 5.76 -19.86 -6.20
C MET A 62 7.19 -20.41 -6.14
N ASP A 63 7.37 -21.70 -6.43
CA ASP A 63 8.68 -22.34 -6.52
C ASP A 63 9.55 -21.69 -7.62
N ASP A 64 8.97 -21.42 -8.78
CA ASP A 64 9.65 -20.76 -9.89
C ASP A 64 10.11 -19.35 -9.50
N TRP A 65 9.28 -18.59 -8.78
CA TRP A 65 9.65 -17.26 -8.29
C TRP A 65 10.73 -17.30 -7.23
N LEU A 66 10.65 -18.24 -6.28
CA LEU A 66 11.64 -18.43 -5.22
C LEU A 66 13.01 -18.79 -5.79
N ASN A 67 13.02 -19.66 -6.80
CA ASN A 67 14.23 -20.08 -7.51
C ASN A 67 14.73 -19.05 -8.53
N SER A 68 13.86 -18.16 -8.99
CA SER A 68 14.25 -17.00 -9.80
C SER A 68 15.05 -16.02 -8.92
N HIS A 69 16.37 -16.15 -8.96
CA HIS A 69 17.30 -15.26 -8.25
C HIS A 69 17.30 -13.85 -8.87
N LYS A 70 16.18 -13.11 -8.77
CA LYS A 70 16.04 -11.70 -9.17
C LYS A 70 16.56 -10.73 -8.10
N ARG A 71 17.45 -11.21 -7.22
CA ARG A 71 18.10 -10.36 -6.22
C ARG A 71 19.06 -9.42 -6.95
N THR A 72 19.13 -8.18 -6.48
CA THR A 72 20.09 -7.18 -6.94
C THR A 72 21.51 -7.75 -6.87
N PRO A 73 22.31 -7.75 -7.97
CA PRO A 73 23.68 -8.21 -7.89
C PRO A 73 24.44 -7.35 -6.90
N ASN A 74 25.00 -8.00 -5.87
CA ASN A 74 25.76 -7.32 -4.83
C ASN A 74 27.05 -6.78 -5.44
N ARG A 75 27.16 -5.45 -5.58
CA ARG A 75 28.43 -4.80 -5.93
C ARG A 75 29.34 -4.89 -4.70
N GLN A 76 30.17 -5.93 -4.64
CA GLN A 76 31.30 -5.95 -3.72
C GLN A 76 32.15 -4.69 -3.97
N LYS A 77 32.25 -3.81 -2.97
CA LYS A 77 33.21 -2.70 -3.02
C LYS A 77 34.60 -3.28 -2.78
N PRO A 78 35.55 -3.15 -3.72
CA PRO A 78 36.92 -3.57 -3.47
C PRO A 78 37.61 -2.53 -2.60
N GLY A 79 38.14 -2.94 -1.45
CA GLY A 79 39.10 -2.16 -0.68
C GLY A 79 38.61 -1.59 0.65
N GLU A 80 38.43 -2.45 1.64
CA GLU A 80 38.72 -2.12 3.04
C GLU A 80 39.34 -3.37 3.67
N SER A 81 40.62 -3.58 3.36
CA SER A 81 41.50 -4.46 4.11
C SER A 81 42.54 -3.58 4.79
N VAL A 82 42.40 -3.49 6.11
CA VAL A 82 43.38 -3.25 7.19
C VAL A 82 44.63 -2.43 6.84
#